data_AF-X0WG57-F1
#
_entry.id   AF-X0WG57-F1
#
_cell.length_a   1.000
_cell.length_b   1.000
_cell.length_c   1.000
_cell.angle_alpha   90.00
_cell.angle_beta   90.00
_cell.angle_gamma   90.00
#
_symmetry.space_group_name_H-M   'P 1'
#
loop_
_entity.id
_entity.type
_entity.pdbx_description
1 polymer ?
#
loop_
_entity_poly.entity_id
_entity_poly.type
_entity_poly.pdbx_seq_one_letter_code
_entity_poly.pdbx_strand_id
1 'polypeptide(L)'
;LGQIGNQAAKWSYMSGGQISIPMVLRTTIGGGKGYAGQHSQSLEALVTHIPGLKVVAPASAYDFKGLLKSAIRDDNPVIFFEQQLIYNSLGVVPRKEYLVPIGKAKVLKEGKDITIVCWSYMVEQSLKAAEILEKEGISAEVIDIRTLIPLDIDTIADSVKKTGKAIVTSQEVIQSSFMSEIITQIQENCFDWLDAPIQRLGAPNGIPPSAENLEKLFLPDAEKLVRIIKEKY
;
A
#
# COMPACT_ATOMS: atom_id res chain seq x y z
N LEU A 1 -8.08 16.45 -10.07
CA LEU A 1 -8.69 15.22 -10.63
C LEU A 1 -9.09 15.33 -12.10
N GLY A 2 -9.75 16.38 -12.57
CA GLY A 2 -10.20 16.47 -13.99
C GLY A 2 -9.11 16.22 -15.04
N GLN A 3 -7.94 16.84 -14.90
CA GLN A 3 -6.81 16.62 -15.82
C GLN A 3 -6.25 15.19 -15.77
N ILE A 4 -6.27 14.57 -14.59
CA ILE A 4 -5.72 13.23 -14.40
C ILE A 4 -6.71 12.16 -14.86
N GLY A 5 -7.94 12.21 -14.35
CA GLY A 5 -8.92 11.18 -14.58
C GLY A 5 -9.69 11.28 -15.89
N ASN A 6 -9.89 12.48 -16.44
CA ASN A 6 -10.60 12.62 -17.72
C ASN A 6 -9.67 12.77 -18.90
N GLN A 7 -8.53 13.45 -18.73
CA GLN A 7 -7.58 13.64 -19.82
C GLN A 7 -6.54 12.52 -19.78
N ALA A 8 -5.57 12.59 -18.87
CA ALA A 8 -4.40 11.72 -18.90
C ALA A 8 -4.74 10.21 -18.93
N ALA A 9 -5.64 9.76 -18.05
CA ALA A 9 -6.01 8.35 -17.93
C ALA A 9 -6.68 7.76 -19.17
N LYS A 10 -7.42 8.57 -19.95
CA LYS A 10 -8.37 8.05 -20.96
C LYS A 10 -7.90 8.24 -22.39
N TRP A 11 -6.98 9.18 -22.68
CA TRP A 11 -6.65 9.54 -24.06
C TRP A 11 -6.05 8.41 -24.90
N SER A 12 -5.24 7.53 -24.29
CA SER A 12 -4.73 6.35 -25.00
C SER A 12 -5.88 5.47 -25.50
N TYR A 13 -6.86 5.18 -24.66
CA TYR A 13 -8.06 4.43 -25.04
C TYR A 13 -8.94 5.19 -26.05
N MET A 14 -9.28 6.45 -25.77
CA MET A 14 -10.20 7.25 -26.62
C MET A 14 -9.63 7.54 -28.00
N SER A 15 -8.31 7.60 -28.15
CA SER A 15 -7.64 7.75 -29.45
C SER A 15 -7.44 6.42 -30.20
N GLY A 16 -7.92 5.30 -29.67
CA GLY A 16 -7.67 3.97 -30.26
C GLY A 16 -6.19 3.59 -30.26
N GLY A 17 -5.43 4.04 -29.25
CA GLY A 17 -3.99 3.79 -29.11
C GLY A 17 -3.09 4.70 -29.95
N GLN A 18 -3.62 5.71 -30.63
CA GLN A 18 -2.83 6.64 -31.44
C GLN A 18 -1.99 7.61 -30.60
N ILE A 19 -2.42 7.89 -29.36
CA ILE A 19 -1.76 8.83 -28.45
C ILE A 19 -1.35 8.11 -27.17
N SER A 20 -0.05 8.10 -26.86
CA SER A 20 0.47 7.72 -25.54
C SER A 20 0.50 8.93 -24.59
N ILE A 21 0.33 8.71 -23.29
CA ILE A 21 0.46 9.74 -22.25
C ILE A 21 1.57 9.33 -21.26
N PRO A 22 2.86 9.45 -21.64
CA PRO A 22 4.00 9.12 -20.80
C PRO A 22 4.18 10.21 -19.73
N MET A 23 3.51 10.06 -18.59
CA MET A 23 3.50 11.05 -17.52
C MET A 23 3.63 10.39 -16.15
N VAL A 24 4.50 10.95 -15.31
CA VAL A 24 4.57 10.57 -13.88
C VAL A 24 4.10 11.73 -13.03
N LEU A 25 3.00 11.54 -12.31
CA LEU A 25 2.56 12.48 -11.28
C LEU A 25 3.05 11.98 -9.93
N ARG A 26 3.96 12.73 -9.31
CA ARG A 26 4.45 12.46 -7.96
C ARG A 26 3.67 13.30 -6.96
N THR A 27 3.23 12.70 -5.86
CA THR A 27 2.56 13.40 -4.77
C THR A 27 2.80 12.70 -3.44
N THR A 28 2.65 13.44 -2.36
CA THR A 28 2.74 12.89 -1.00
C THR A 28 1.37 12.43 -0.50
N ILE A 29 1.38 11.45 0.40
CA ILE A 29 0.22 10.92 1.12
C ILE A 29 0.52 10.77 2.60
N GLY A 30 -0.55 10.69 3.39
CA GLY A 30 -0.52 10.31 4.80
C GLY A 30 0.00 11.39 5.74
N GLY A 31 -0.10 11.13 7.04
CA GLY A 31 0.21 12.07 8.11
C GLY A 31 1.44 11.69 8.94
N GLY A 32 1.54 12.24 10.15
CA GLY A 32 2.54 11.89 11.16
C GLY A 32 3.61 12.95 11.40
N LYS A 33 3.39 14.18 10.92
CA LYS A 33 4.29 15.33 11.09
C LYS A 33 3.57 16.59 11.58
N GLY A 34 2.33 16.45 12.07
CA GLY A 34 1.55 17.56 12.62
C GLY A 34 0.91 18.49 11.58
N TYR A 35 0.78 18.07 10.31
CA TYR A 35 0.31 18.92 9.21
C TYR A 35 -1.21 19.19 9.18
N ALA A 36 -1.96 18.62 10.13
CA ALA A 36 -3.41 18.77 10.25
C ALA A 36 -4.20 18.26 9.01
N GLY A 37 -5.47 18.65 8.91
CA GLY A 37 -6.45 17.98 8.05
C GLY A 37 -6.22 18.02 6.53
N GLN A 38 -5.51 19.03 6.00
CA GLN A 38 -5.40 19.25 4.55
C GLN A 38 -4.13 18.63 3.92
N HIS A 39 -3.14 18.28 4.74
CA HIS A 39 -1.82 17.85 4.29
C HIS A 39 -1.43 16.47 4.84
N SER A 40 -2.37 15.79 5.51
CA SER A 40 -2.18 14.47 6.11
C SER A 40 -3.09 13.39 5.50
N GLN A 41 -3.75 13.67 4.37
CA GLN A 41 -4.68 12.75 3.74
C GLN A 41 -3.94 11.65 2.96
N SER A 42 -4.45 10.44 3.08
CA SER A 42 -4.16 9.32 2.19
C SER A 42 -5.32 9.24 1.20
N LEU A 43 -5.05 9.57 -0.07
CA LEU A 43 -6.04 9.77 -1.13
C LEU A 43 -5.95 8.70 -2.23
N GLU A 44 -5.28 7.58 -1.96
CA GLU A 44 -5.03 6.51 -2.92
C GLU A 44 -6.33 5.96 -3.52
N ALA A 45 -7.36 5.71 -2.70
CA ALA A 45 -8.68 5.24 -3.13
C ALA A 45 -9.29 6.08 -4.27
N LEU A 46 -9.06 7.41 -4.29
CA LEU A 46 -9.66 8.28 -5.31
C LEU A 46 -9.12 8.03 -6.72
N VAL A 47 -7.85 7.63 -6.83
CA VAL A 47 -7.17 7.45 -8.12
C VAL A 47 -7.10 5.98 -8.53
N THR A 48 -7.11 5.07 -7.56
CA THR A 48 -7.10 3.61 -7.84
C THR A 48 -8.38 3.15 -8.55
N HIS A 49 -9.49 3.87 -8.37
CA HIS A 49 -10.75 3.58 -9.07
C HIS A 49 -10.78 4.09 -10.54
N ILE A 50 -9.79 4.85 -11.00
CA ILE A 50 -9.82 5.48 -12.33
C ILE A 50 -9.11 4.58 -13.35
N PRO A 51 -9.83 3.99 -14.33
CA PRO A 51 -9.20 3.14 -15.35
C PRO A 51 -8.23 3.92 -16.23
N GLY A 52 -7.14 3.26 -16.63
CA GLY A 52 -6.08 3.83 -17.46
C GLY A 52 -4.94 4.49 -16.67
N LEU A 53 -5.07 4.60 -15.34
CA LEU A 53 -3.96 4.95 -14.46
C LEU A 53 -3.22 3.69 -13.99
N LYS A 54 -1.90 3.83 -13.81
CA LYS A 54 -1.10 2.96 -12.95
C LYS A 54 -0.82 3.69 -11.65
N VAL A 55 -0.82 2.99 -10.52
CA VAL A 55 -0.68 3.62 -9.18
C VAL A 55 0.31 2.84 -8.35
N VAL A 56 1.36 3.50 -7.88
CA VAL A 56 2.45 2.90 -7.08
C VAL A 56 2.70 3.68 -5.79
N ALA A 57 3.12 2.97 -4.74
CA ALA A 57 3.45 3.51 -3.43
C ALA A 57 4.65 2.76 -2.80
N PRO A 58 5.89 3.12 -3.15
CA PRO A 58 7.10 2.48 -2.61
C PRO A 58 7.23 2.64 -1.09
N ALA A 59 7.83 1.64 -0.45
CA ALA A 59 8.13 1.63 0.98
C ALA A 59 9.62 1.68 1.34
N SER A 60 10.52 1.50 0.36
CA SER A 60 11.97 1.45 0.59
C SER A 60 12.74 2.29 -0.42
N ALA A 61 13.97 2.69 -0.09
CA ALA A 61 14.84 3.41 -1.01
C ALA A 61 15.15 2.59 -2.29
N TYR A 62 15.25 1.27 -2.17
CA TYR A 62 15.43 0.36 -3.31
C TYR A 62 14.21 0.43 -4.25
N ASP A 63 13.02 0.29 -3.69
CA ASP A 63 11.77 0.27 -4.45
C ASP A 63 11.44 1.64 -5.03
N PHE A 64 11.74 2.72 -4.29
CA PHE A 64 11.56 4.08 -4.76
C PHE A 64 12.36 4.32 -6.06
N LYS A 65 13.68 4.04 -6.06
CA LYS A 65 14.51 4.21 -7.26
C LYS A 65 14.02 3.31 -8.40
N GLY A 66 13.73 2.04 -8.11
CA GLY A 66 13.34 1.06 -9.12
C GLY A 66 12.00 1.39 -9.77
N LEU A 67 10.97 1.67 -8.97
CA LEU A 67 9.62 1.99 -9.44
C LEU A 67 9.57 3.35 -10.12
N LEU A 68 10.30 4.37 -9.63
CA LEU A 68 10.31 5.67 -10.29
C LEU A 68 10.93 5.56 -11.69
N LYS A 69 11.99 4.76 -11.83
CA LYS A 69 12.60 4.48 -13.13
C LYS A 69 11.70 3.68 -14.07
N SER A 70 10.90 2.76 -13.55
CA SER A 70 9.87 2.05 -14.32
C SER A 70 8.74 2.99 -14.74
N ALA A 71 8.26 3.83 -13.82
CA ALA A 71 7.19 4.81 -14.08
C ALA A 71 7.57 5.81 -15.16
N ILE A 72 8.80 6.35 -15.12
CA ILE A 72 9.30 7.29 -16.14
C ILE A 72 9.37 6.64 -17.54
N ARG A 73 9.53 5.32 -17.61
CA ARG A 73 9.63 4.57 -18.87
C ARG A 73 8.29 4.01 -19.34
N ASP A 74 7.22 4.24 -18.59
CA ASP A 74 5.89 3.77 -18.96
C ASP A 74 5.23 4.75 -19.92
N ASP A 75 4.61 4.24 -20.98
CA ASP A 75 3.90 5.07 -21.97
C ASP A 75 2.50 5.50 -21.49
N ASN A 76 2.13 5.14 -20.25
CA ASN A 76 0.86 5.44 -19.61
C ASN A 76 1.05 6.35 -18.39
N PRO A 77 0.01 7.07 -17.95
CA PRO A 77 0.10 7.92 -16.76
C PRO A 77 0.28 7.07 -15.49
N VAL A 78 1.34 7.36 -14.74
CA VAL A 78 1.65 6.71 -13.46
C VAL A 78 1.50 7.71 -12.33
N ILE A 79 0.64 7.39 -11.36
CA ILE A 79 0.56 8.11 -10.08
C ILE A 79 1.54 7.47 -9.12
N PHE A 80 2.47 8.29 -8.62
CA PHE A 80 3.56 7.87 -7.76
C PHE A 80 3.39 8.50 -6.39
N PHE A 81 2.86 7.71 -5.45
CA PHE A 81 2.62 8.14 -4.09
C PHE A 81 3.87 8.00 -3.23
N GLU A 82 4.15 9.05 -2.46
CA GLU A 82 5.31 9.15 -1.59
C GLU A 82 4.87 9.41 -0.16
N GLN A 83 5.62 8.89 0.79
CA GLN A 83 5.34 9.09 2.20
C GLN A 83 6.52 9.74 2.89
N GLN A 84 6.27 10.91 3.45
CA GLN A 84 7.28 11.79 4.00
C GLN A 84 7.92 11.25 5.28
N LEU A 85 7.25 10.32 5.98
CA LEU A 85 7.83 9.65 7.15
C LEU A 85 9.01 8.75 6.80
N ILE A 86 9.06 8.21 5.57
CA ILE A 86 10.10 7.28 5.13
C ILE A 86 11.20 7.91 4.26
N TYR A 87 11.19 9.24 4.08
CA TYR A 87 12.20 9.93 3.27
C TYR A 87 13.62 9.80 3.81
N ASN A 88 13.77 9.73 5.13
CA ASN A 88 15.07 9.58 5.77
C ASN A 88 15.43 8.12 6.05
N SER A 89 14.57 7.16 5.64
CA SER A 89 14.82 5.74 5.84
C SER A 89 15.97 5.27 4.94
N LEU A 90 16.97 4.66 5.55
CA LEU A 90 18.16 4.18 4.85
C LEU A 90 17.93 2.76 4.32
N GLY A 91 18.49 2.47 3.15
CA GLY A 91 18.44 1.15 2.54
C GLY A 91 19.53 0.98 1.49
N VAL A 92 19.86 -0.27 1.17
CA VAL A 92 20.86 -0.57 0.14
C VAL A 92 20.28 -0.27 -1.24
N VAL A 93 20.88 0.70 -1.93
CA VAL A 93 20.50 1.08 -3.29
C VAL A 93 21.67 0.81 -4.24
N PRO A 94 21.57 -0.18 -5.13
CA PRO A 94 22.63 -0.47 -6.10
C PRO A 94 22.92 0.75 -6.97
N ARG A 95 24.20 1.04 -7.24
CA ARG A 95 24.58 2.10 -8.19
C ARG A 95 24.15 1.76 -9.62
N LYS A 96 24.28 0.48 -10.00
CA LYS A 96 23.87 -0.01 -11.31
C LYS A 96 22.39 0.30 -11.60
N GLU A 97 22.06 0.31 -12.89
CA GLU A 97 20.66 0.41 -13.29
C GLU A 97 19.91 -0.87 -12.91
N TYR A 98 18.68 -0.66 -12.42
CA TYR A 98 17.69 -1.69 -12.24
C TYR A 98 16.30 -1.03 -12.33
N LEU A 99 15.31 -1.88 -12.58
CA LEU A 99 13.90 -1.53 -12.61
C LEU A 99 13.18 -2.42 -11.60
N VAL A 100 12.13 -1.89 -10.97
CA VAL A 100 11.18 -2.71 -10.23
C VAL A 100 9.89 -2.74 -11.06
N PRO A 101 9.39 -3.93 -11.45
CA PRO A 101 8.21 -4.02 -12.29
C PRO A 101 6.99 -3.45 -11.57
N ILE A 102 6.22 -2.62 -12.27
CA ILE A 102 4.89 -2.19 -11.82
C ILE A 102 3.97 -3.41 -11.84
N GLY A 103 3.15 -3.56 -10.80
CA GLY A 103 2.23 -4.69 -10.65
C GLY A 103 2.88 -5.93 -10.03
N LYS A 104 3.99 -5.77 -9.28
CA LYS A 104 4.63 -6.87 -8.57
C LYS A 104 4.90 -6.53 -7.11
N ALA A 105 4.28 -7.30 -6.22
CA ALA A 105 4.47 -7.24 -4.79
C ALA A 105 5.81 -7.89 -4.38
N LYS A 106 6.15 -7.79 -3.10
CA LYS A 106 7.29 -8.50 -2.51
C LYS A 106 6.94 -8.98 -1.11
N VAL A 107 7.20 -10.27 -0.88
CA VAL A 107 7.28 -10.83 0.47
C VAL A 107 8.58 -10.34 1.11
N LEU A 108 8.45 -9.61 2.21
CA LEU A 108 9.57 -9.02 2.95
C LEU A 108 10.01 -9.87 4.13
N LYS A 109 9.07 -10.60 4.72
CA LYS A 109 9.29 -11.56 5.80
C LYS A 109 8.36 -12.75 5.53
N GLU A 110 8.94 -13.94 5.50
CA GLU A 110 8.17 -15.18 5.41
C GLU A 110 7.47 -15.47 6.75
N GLY A 111 6.26 -16.00 6.68
CA GLY A 111 5.51 -16.46 7.85
C GLY A 111 4.50 -17.54 7.51
N LYS A 112 3.82 -18.06 8.53
CA LYS A 112 2.89 -19.19 8.39
C LYS A 112 1.57 -19.03 9.14
N ASP A 113 1.46 -18.07 10.06
CA ASP A 113 0.28 -17.97 10.93
C ASP A 113 -0.67 -16.85 10.49
N ILE A 114 -0.16 -15.81 9.82
CA ILE A 114 -0.98 -14.71 9.29
C ILE A 114 -0.24 -13.96 8.17
N THR A 115 -0.98 -13.52 7.16
CA THR A 115 -0.50 -12.60 6.11
C THR A 115 -0.84 -11.14 6.44
N ILE A 116 0.16 -10.28 6.46
CA ILE A 116 0.02 -8.82 6.58
C ILE A 116 0.29 -8.19 5.21
N VAL A 117 -0.75 -7.60 4.62
CA VAL A 117 -0.68 -6.90 3.33
C VAL A 117 -0.62 -5.40 3.57
N CYS A 118 0.43 -4.74 3.08
CA CYS A 118 0.66 -3.33 3.36
C CYS A 118 1.41 -2.61 2.22
N TRP A 119 1.49 -1.29 2.30
CA TRP A 119 2.31 -0.46 1.41
C TRP A 119 2.84 0.77 2.14
N SER A 120 3.78 1.47 1.50
CA SER A 120 4.29 2.76 1.97
C SER A 120 4.78 2.68 3.43
N TYR A 121 4.49 3.65 4.28
CA TYR A 121 4.92 3.67 5.69
C TYR A 121 4.44 2.45 6.51
N MET A 122 3.29 1.86 6.16
CA MET A 122 2.79 0.71 6.92
C MET A 122 3.64 -0.54 6.74
N VAL A 123 4.55 -0.59 5.76
CA VAL A 123 5.56 -1.66 5.64
C VAL A 123 6.51 -1.66 6.83
N GLU A 124 7.05 -0.49 7.20
CA GLU A 124 7.96 -0.36 8.35
C GLU A 124 7.25 -0.77 9.65
N GLN A 125 5.98 -0.35 9.81
CA GLN A 125 5.17 -0.71 10.97
C GLN A 125 4.81 -2.21 10.99
N SER A 126 4.56 -2.81 9.83
CA SER A 126 4.23 -4.23 9.72
C SER A 126 5.42 -5.14 10.03
N LEU A 127 6.63 -4.75 9.62
CA LEU A 127 7.85 -5.47 10.00
C LEU A 127 8.09 -5.40 11.51
N LYS A 128 7.91 -4.23 12.14
CA LYS A 128 8.00 -4.08 13.60
C LYS A 128 6.94 -4.92 14.33
N ALA A 129 5.71 -4.92 13.83
CA ALA A 129 4.64 -5.75 14.39
C ALA A 129 4.98 -7.24 14.29
N ALA A 130 5.53 -7.69 13.15
CA ALA A 130 5.96 -9.07 12.97
C ALA A 130 7.08 -9.49 13.94
N GLU A 131 8.04 -8.61 14.25
CA GLU A 131 9.06 -8.88 15.28
C GLU A 131 8.47 -9.00 16.69
N ILE A 132 7.43 -8.22 17.01
CA ILE A 132 6.74 -8.30 18.30
C ILE A 132 5.95 -9.62 18.39
N LEU A 133 5.21 -9.95 17.34
CA LEU A 133 4.41 -11.18 17.24
C LEU A 133 5.28 -12.44 17.33
N GLU A 134 6.47 -12.42 16.71
CA GLU A 134 7.39 -13.56 16.73
C GLU A 134 7.88 -13.89 18.14
N LYS A 135 8.07 -12.89 19.00
CA LYS A 135 8.42 -13.09 20.42
C LYS A 135 7.30 -13.75 21.22
N GLU A 136 6.08 -13.67 20.72
CA GLU A 136 4.90 -14.32 21.29
C GLU A 136 4.52 -15.62 20.57
N GLY A 137 5.36 -16.08 19.63
CA GLY A 137 5.16 -17.34 18.91
C GLY A 137 4.24 -17.25 17.69
N ILE A 138 3.92 -16.04 17.20
CA ILE A 138 3.10 -15.82 16.00
C ILE A 138 4.02 -15.41 14.83
N SER A 139 4.05 -16.24 13.79
CA SER A 139 4.85 -16.06 12.58
C SER A 139 4.06 -15.35 11.49
N ALA A 140 4.21 -14.02 11.44
CA ALA A 140 3.57 -13.17 10.44
C ALA A 140 4.39 -13.06 9.14
N GLU A 141 3.73 -13.35 8.02
CA GLU A 141 4.19 -13.02 6.67
C GLU A 141 3.90 -11.56 6.36
N VAL A 142 4.88 -10.80 5.87
CA VAL A 142 4.71 -9.38 5.54
C VAL A 142 4.91 -9.16 4.04
N ILE A 143 3.87 -8.65 3.38
CA ILE A 143 3.85 -8.33 1.95
C ILE A 143 3.78 -6.82 1.77
N ASP A 144 4.77 -6.28 1.05
CA ASP A 144 4.69 -4.94 0.44
C ASP A 144 4.10 -5.07 -0.96
N ILE A 145 2.89 -4.54 -1.17
CA ILE A 145 2.22 -4.65 -2.47
C ILE A 145 2.89 -3.78 -3.54
N ARG A 146 3.60 -2.71 -3.16
CA ARG A 146 4.30 -1.72 -4.01
C ARG A 146 3.45 -0.98 -5.04
N THR A 147 2.59 -1.69 -5.75
CA THR A 147 1.68 -1.22 -6.79
C THR A 147 0.26 -1.47 -6.31
N LEU A 148 -0.56 -0.42 -6.33
CA LEU A 148 -1.98 -0.51 -6.05
C LEU A 148 -2.73 -0.88 -7.34
N ILE A 149 -2.37 -0.26 -8.47
CA ILE A 149 -2.97 -0.56 -9.78
C ILE A 149 -1.88 -0.77 -10.83
N PRO A 150 -1.83 -1.94 -11.49
CA PRO A 150 -2.58 -3.17 -11.19
C PRO A 150 -2.09 -3.84 -9.89
N LEU A 151 -3.02 -4.43 -9.13
CA LEU A 151 -2.70 -5.20 -7.91
C LEU A 151 -2.12 -6.58 -8.28
N ASP A 152 -1.06 -6.98 -7.58
CA ASP A 152 -0.48 -8.33 -7.71
C ASP A 152 -1.22 -9.31 -6.78
N ILE A 153 -2.49 -9.61 -7.11
CA ILE A 153 -3.35 -10.47 -6.28
C ILE A 153 -2.79 -11.87 -6.13
N ASP A 154 -2.08 -12.40 -7.12
CA ASP A 154 -1.50 -13.76 -7.08
C ASP A 154 -0.55 -13.93 -5.88
N THR A 155 0.40 -13.01 -5.69
CA THR A 155 1.33 -13.03 -4.55
C THR A 155 0.60 -12.97 -3.21
N ILE A 156 -0.48 -12.17 -3.13
CA ILE A 156 -1.27 -12.04 -1.91
C ILE A 156 -2.05 -13.34 -1.67
N ALA A 157 -2.69 -13.89 -2.69
CA ALA A 157 -3.51 -15.09 -2.61
C ALA A 157 -2.67 -16.31 -2.22
N ASP A 158 -1.48 -16.49 -2.81
CA ASP A 158 -0.58 -17.60 -2.47
C ASP A 158 -0.18 -17.57 -0.99
N SER A 159 0.11 -16.37 -0.47
CA SER A 159 0.40 -16.15 0.94
C SER A 159 -0.80 -16.44 1.83
N VAL A 160 -2.00 -15.95 1.48
CA VAL A 160 -3.22 -16.18 2.28
C VAL A 160 -3.58 -17.66 2.30
N LYS A 161 -3.46 -18.38 1.17
CA LYS A 161 -3.69 -19.83 1.12
C LYS A 161 -2.73 -20.62 2.01
N LYS A 162 -1.52 -20.09 2.23
CA LYS A 162 -0.52 -20.66 3.14
C LYS A 162 -0.86 -20.39 4.62
N THR A 163 -1.31 -19.18 4.95
CA THR A 163 -1.45 -18.74 6.34
C THR A 163 -2.87 -18.86 6.91
N GLY A 164 -3.88 -18.95 6.05
CA GLY A 164 -5.30 -19.03 6.39
C GLY A 164 -5.90 -17.75 6.99
N LYS A 165 -5.10 -16.73 7.29
CA LYS A 165 -5.53 -15.49 7.96
C LYS A 165 -4.86 -14.29 7.32
N ALA A 166 -5.59 -13.17 7.19
CA ALA A 166 -5.06 -11.99 6.51
C ALA A 166 -5.46 -10.68 7.19
N ILE A 167 -4.56 -9.70 7.20
CA ILE A 167 -4.86 -8.33 7.59
C ILE A 167 -4.29 -7.35 6.58
N VAL A 168 -5.11 -6.41 6.12
CA VAL A 168 -4.68 -5.35 5.18
C VAL A 168 -4.48 -4.04 5.95
N THR A 169 -3.36 -3.36 5.76
CA THR A 169 -3.03 -2.18 6.56
C THR A 169 -2.39 -1.04 5.76
N SER A 170 -2.88 0.18 6.01
CA SER A 170 -2.51 1.42 5.32
C SER A 170 -2.85 2.63 6.19
N GLN A 171 -2.26 3.80 5.93
CA GLN A 171 -2.70 5.06 6.55
C GLN A 171 -4.00 5.63 5.96
N GLU A 172 -4.60 4.98 4.95
CA GLU A 172 -5.94 5.33 4.47
C GLU A 172 -6.98 5.29 5.60
N VAL A 173 -8.00 6.14 5.48
CA VAL A 173 -9.21 6.00 6.30
C VAL A 173 -9.88 4.68 5.96
N ILE A 174 -10.44 3.98 6.95
CA ILE A 174 -11.00 2.64 6.72
C ILE A 174 -12.16 2.68 5.70
N GLN A 175 -12.99 3.72 5.74
CA GLN A 175 -14.16 3.85 4.88
C GLN A 175 -13.76 4.04 3.42
N SER A 176 -14.24 3.15 2.54
CA SER A 176 -14.03 3.20 1.09
C SER A 176 -12.56 3.30 0.65
N SER A 177 -11.65 2.75 1.45
CA SER A 177 -10.22 2.65 1.13
C SER A 177 -9.93 1.59 0.08
N PHE A 178 -8.74 1.68 -0.53
CA PHE A 178 -8.22 0.63 -1.40
C PHE A 178 -8.01 -0.70 -0.65
N MET A 179 -7.82 -0.66 0.67
CA MET A 179 -7.83 -1.87 1.50
C MET A 179 -9.10 -2.71 1.31
N SER A 180 -10.26 -2.08 1.06
CA SER A 180 -11.51 -2.80 0.84
C SER A 180 -11.49 -3.61 -0.45
N GLU A 181 -10.88 -3.09 -1.51
CA GLU A 181 -10.70 -3.82 -2.78
C GLU A 181 -9.81 -5.05 -2.58
N ILE A 182 -8.68 -4.87 -1.87
CA ILE A 182 -7.77 -5.99 -1.57
C ILE A 182 -8.50 -7.08 -0.77
N ILE A 183 -9.30 -6.71 0.22
CA ILE A 183 -10.09 -7.67 1.01
C ILE A 183 -11.09 -8.41 0.14
N THR A 184 -11.81 -7.71 -0.74
CA THR A 184 -12.74 -8.34 -1.69
C THR A 184 -12.02 -9.32 -2.61
N GLN A 185 -10.88 -8.93 -3.17
CA GLN A 185 -10.09 -9.81 -4.03
C GLN A 185 -9.57 -11.04 -3.27
N ILE A 186 -9.10 -10.89 -2.04
CA ILE A 186 -8.72 -12.04 -1.19
C ILE A 186 -9.93 -12.94 -0.95
N GLN A 187 -11.07 -12.36 -0.59
CA GLN A 187 -12.31 -13.11 -0.34
C GLN A 187 -12.73 -13.92 -1.57
N GLU A 188 -12.71 -13.33 -2.77
CA GLU A 188 -13.08 -14.01 -4.02
C GLU A 188 -12.10 -15.12 -4.41
N ASN A 189 -10.80 -14.92 -4.17
CA ASN A 189 -9.75 -15.84 -4.63
C ASN A 189 -9.35 -16.90 -3.59
N CYS A 190 -9.66 -16.69 -2.32
CA CYS A 190 -9.13 -17.48 -1.21
C CYS A 190 -10.19 -17.93 -0.19
N PHE A 191 -11.50 -17.78 -0.45
CA PHE A 191 -12.55 -18.05 0.53
C PHE A 191 -12.39 -19.39 1.27
N ASP A 192 -12.18 -20.47 0.52
CA ASP A 192 -12.09 -21.83 1.09
C ASP A 192 -10.84 -22.06 1.97
N TRP A 193 -9.86 -21.15 1.91
CA TRP A 193 -8.63 -21.21 2.70
C TRP A 193 -8.67 -20.29 3.93
N LEU A 194 -9.68 -19.43 4.07
CA LEU A 194 -9.74 -18.47 5.17
C LEU A 194 -10.28 -19.15 6.44
N ASP A 195 -9.42 -19.24 7.45
CA ASP A 195 -9.76 -19.75 8.79
C ASP A 195 -10.42 -18.70 9.69
N ALA A 196 -10.36 -17.42 9.29
CA ALA A 196 -10.96 -16.31 10.03
C ALA A 196 -11.26 -15.11 9.11
N PRO A 197 -12.18 -14.20 9.51
CA PRO A 197 -12.51 -13.02 8.72
C PRO A 197 -11.32 -12.09 8.54
N ILE A 198 -11.08 -11.67 7.29
CA ILE A 198 -10.01 -10.74 6.94
C ILE A 198 -10.20 -9.42 7.71
N GLN A 199 -9.18 -9.01 8.44
CA GLN A 199 -9.19 -7.74 9.18
C GLN A 199 -8.55 -6.62 8.34
N ARG A 200 -8.81 -5.38 8.74
CA ARG A 200 -8.11 -4.21 8.21
C ARG A 200 -7.77 -3.22 9.30
N LEU A 201 -6.64 -2.55 9.14
CA LEU A 201 -6.20 -1.47 10.00
C LEU A 201 -5.92 -0.23 9.15
N GLY A 202 -6.66 0.83 9.44
CA GLY A 202 -6.46 2.14 8.85
C GLY A 202 -6.72 3.25 9.86
N ALA A 203 -6.65 4.49 9.37
CA ALA A 203 -7.07 5.63 10.16
C ALA A 203 -8.60 5.60 10.39
N PRO A 204 -9.09 6.11 11.54
CA PRO A 204 -10.52 6.36 11.75
C PRO A 204 -11.07 7.27 10.64
N ASN A 205 -12.36 7.14 10.31
CA ASN A 205 -13.01 8.05 9.37
C ASN A 205 -13.21 9.44 10.01
N GLY A 206 -12.18 10.27 9.92
CA GLY A 206 -12.13 11.61 10.51
C GLY A 206 -10.99 12.45 9.94
N ILE A 207 -10.86 13.67 10.45
CA ILE A 207 -9.83 14.61 10.02
C ILE A 207 -8.59 14.43 10.91
N PRO A 208 -7.38 14.24 10.33
CA PRO A 208 -6.16 14.15 11.11
C PRO A 208 -5.93 15.36 12.02
N PRO A 209 -5.74 15.16 13.34
CA PRO A 209 -5.46 16.25 14.26
C PRO A 209 -4.02 16.76 14.10
N SER A 210 -3.77 18.03 14.46
CA SER A 210 -2.43 18.62 14.42
C SER A 210 -1.60 18.31 15.67
N ALA A 211 -2.26 18.15 16.83
CA ALA A 211 -1.59 17.85 18.09
C ALA A 211 -0.94 16.45 18.00
N GLU A 212 0.36 16.37 18.26
CA GLU A 212 1.18 15.16 18.08
C GLU A 212 0.61 13.94 18.80
N ASN A 213 0.21 14.11 20.06
CA ASN A 213 -0.38 13.05 20.87
C ASN A 213 -1.67 12.50 20.25
N LEU A 214 -2.51 13.38 19.70
CA LEU A 214 -3.75 12.99 19.03
C LEU A 214 -3.47 12.38 17.65
N GLU A 215 -2.47 12.87 16.91
CA GLU A 215 -2.12 12.32 15.58
C GLU A 215 -1.57 10.90 15.71
N LYS A 216 -0.75 10.64 16.73
CA LYS A 216 -0.27 9.29 17.07
C LYS A 216 -1.42 8.34 17.44
N LEU A 217 -2.42 8.82 18.18
CA LEU A 217 -3.62 8.04 18.49
C LEU A 217 -4.49 7.79 17.24
N PHE A 218 -4.52 8.75 16.32
CA PHE A 218 -5.31 8.69 15.10
C PHE A 218 -4.73 7.73 14.05
N LEU A 219 -3.42 7.80 13.77
CA LEU A 219 -2.79 7.02 12.71
C LEU A 219 -2.54 5.56 13.10
N PRO A 220 -2.59 4.61 12.15
CA PRO A 220 -2.22 3.23 12.43
C PRO A 220 -0.72 3.09 12.70
N ASP A 221 -0.37 2.13 13.56
CA ASP A 221 1.00 1.85 13.98
C ASP A 221 1.18 0.34 14.28
N ALA A 222 2.42 -0.06 14.59
CA ALA A 222 2.76 -1.44 14.90
C ALA A 222 1.99 -1.98 16.12
N GLU A 223 1.81 -1.19 17.19
CA GLU A 223 1.15 -1.65 18.42
C GLU A 223 -0.33 -1.95 18.17
N LYS A 224 -1.03 -1.08 17.43
CA LYS A 224 -2.44 -1.30 17.04
C LYS A 224 -2.58 -2.52 16.13
N LEU A 225 -1.61 -2.74 15.24
CA LEU A 225 -1.60 -3.92 14.37
C LEU A 225 -1.46 -5.22 15.17
N VAL A 226 -0.48 -5.28 16.09
CA VAL A 226 -0.30 -6.41 17.02
C VAL A 226 -1.57 -6.65 17.82
N ARG A 227 -2.17 -5.59 18.37
CA ARG A 227 -3.39 -5.69 19.17
C ARG A 227 -4.55 -6.31 18.36
N ILE A 228 -4.81 -5.83 17.15
CA ILE A 228 -5.88 -6.39 16.31
C ILE A 228 -5.61 -7.86 16.00
N ILE A 229 -4.37 -8.22 15.68
CA ILE A 229 -4.01 -9.60 15.37
C ILE A 229 -4.30 -10.50 16.58
N LYS A 230 -3.88 -10.11 17.78
CA LYS A 230 -4.12 -10.89 19.01
C LYS A 230 -5.59 -10.95 19.45
N GLU A 231 -6.37 -9.92 19.15
CA GLU A 231 -7.79 -9.87 19.51
C GLU A 231 -8.68 -10.65 18.54
N LYS A 232 -8.24 -10.82 17.28
CA LYS A 232 -9.07 -11.36 16.20
C LYS A 232 -8.65 -12.76 15.72
N TYR A 233 -7.44 -13.20 16.03
CA TYR A 233 -6.84 -14.44 15.51
C TYR A 233 -6.20 -15.31 16.58
#